data_AF-A0A182Q2K6-F1
#
_entry.id   AF-A0A182Q2K6-F1
#
_cell.length_a   1.000
_cell.length_b   1.000
_cell.length_c   1.000
_cell.angle_alpha   90.00
_cell.angle_beta   90.00
_cell.angle_gamma   90.00
#
_symmetry.space_group_name_H-M   'P 1'
#
loop_
_entity.id
_entity.type
_entity.pdbx_description
1 polymer ?
#
loop_
_entity_poly.entity_id
_entity_poly.type
_entity_poly.pdbx_seq_one_letter_code
_entity_poly.pdbx_strand_id
1 'polypeptide(L)'
;MSVTFEQIILDAKRIANRLKDREALGDALLLESESVNKHIESMRQFQDDIDILNKLARDRTNNQLITIIHQENPQIREIQQENRLLKAALEDHQHALEHIMSKYREHTQAKILNTKVNFVEAFTRHHRSADIEWRDELIRQQTAKIQEMAAVMQRVSQLDEETLNQEQEVLSKLITENKGLRELLEISCKYGSGGQKMLVDDKATQTDSYLLDGLIEAAVTARANLAKVPAAVATEGTSSKQQQTTSSSENHSSTTTTTNDESESTLISKSPSVSSNGLAATTPAPAAAPTAATSTTPSSSTS
;
A
#
# COMPACT_ATOMS: atom_id res chain seq x y z
N MET A 1 39.38 -19.51 143.93
CA MET A 1 39.42 -18.62 142.74
C MET A 1 38.36 -17.54 142.91
N SER A 2 38.67 -16.47 143.62
CA SER A 2 37.80 -15.31 143.77
C SER A 2 38.22 -14.25 142.76
N VAL A 3 37.38 -13.98 141.76
CA VAL A 3 37.60 -12.86 140.83
C VAL A 3 37.60 -11.58 141.65
N THR A 4 38.69 -10.80 141.60
CA THR A 4 38.70 -9.51 142.30
C THR A 4 37.88 -8.50 141.51
N PHE A 5 37.19 -7.61 142.21
CA PHE A 5 36.35 -6.56 141.61
C PHE A 5 37.11 -5.73 140.55
N GLU A 6 38.40 -5.52 140.78
CA GLU A 6 39.31 -4.82 139.87
C GLU A 6 39.57 -5.55 138.54
N GLN A 7 39.63 -6.88 138.53
CA GLN A 7 39.75 -7.66 137.30
C GLN A 7 38.49 -7.57 136.44
N ILE A 8 37.31 -7.53 137.07
CA ILE A 8 36.03 -7.33 136.37
C ILE A 8 35.98 -5.91 135.77
N ILE A 9 36.45 -4.89 136.49
CA ILE A 9 36.54 -3.51 135.98
C ILE A 9 37.51 -3.39 134.78
N LEU A 10 38.68 -4.04 134.87
CA LEU A 10 39.67 -4.02 133.80
C LEU A 10 39.17 -4.71 132.52
N ASP A 11 38.45 -5.82 132.65
CA ASP A 11 37.88 -6.51 131.49
C ASP A 11 36.67 -5.76 130.91
N ALA A 12 35.81 -5.18 131.76
CA ALA A 12 34.75 -4.27 131.32
C ALA A 12 35.30 -3.06 130.54
N LYS A 13 36.40 -2.45 131.01
CA LYS A 13 37.10 -1.38 130.27
C LYS A 13 37.66 -1.86 128.93
N ARG A 14 38.24 -3.07 128.88
CA ARG A 14 38.75 -3.66 127.64
C ARG A 14 37.61 -3.90 126.63
N ILE A 15 36.48 -4.41 127.09
CA ILE A 15 35.29 -4.64 126.24
C ILE A 15 34.71 -3.31 125.74
N ALA A 16 34.60 -2.30 126.62
CA ALA A 16 34.13 -0.97 126.24
C ALA A 16 35.01 -0.30 125.17
N ASN A 17 36.34 -0.38 125.30
CA ASN A 17 37.25 0.13 124.27
C ASN A 17 37.09 -0.64 122.94
N ARG A 18 37.04 -1.98 122.98
CA ARG A 18 36.81 -2.80 121.77
C ARG A 18 35.45 -2.56 121.11
N LEU A 19 34.44 -2.16 121.88
CA LEU A 19 33.14 -1.76 121.35
C LEU A 19 33.25 -0.40 120.66
N LYS A 20 33.90 0.58 121.30
CA LYS A 20 34.15 1.91 120.73
C LYS A 20 34.98 1.87 119.44
N ASP A 21 36.01 1.03 119.38
CA ASP A 21 36.82 0.85 118.17
C ASP A 21 36.00 0.21 117.02
N ARG A 22 35.03 -0.65 117.36
CA ARG A 22 34.09 -1.22 116.39
C ARG A 22 33.01 -0.25 115.95
N GLU A 23 32.54 0.62 116.84
CA GLU A 23 31.59 1.69 116.55
C GLU A 23 32.23 2.69 115.57
N ALA A 24 33.45 3.14 115.84
CA ALA A 24 34.21 4.00 114.93
C ALA A 24 34.50 3.37 113.56
N LEU A 25 34.75 2.05 113.50
CA LEU A 25 34.88 1.32 112.24
C LEU A 25 33.53 1.17 111.51
N GLY A 26 32.43 1.02 112.24
CA GLY A 26 31.07 1.03 111.70
C GLY A 26 30.72 2.37 111.06
N ASP A 27 30.99 3.48 111.76
CA ASP A 27 30.80 4.84 111.25
C ASP A 27 31.63 5.11 109.99
N ALA A 28 32.90 4.66 109.97
CA ALA A 28 33.76 4.79 108.80
C ALA A 28 33.21 4.02 107.58
N LEU A 29 32.76 2.78 107.77
CA LEU A 29 32.12 1.98 106.71
C LEU A 29 30.78 2.54 106.26
N LEU A 30 30.00 3.15 107.18
CA LEU A 30 28.75 3.82 106.84
C LEU A 30 29.02 5.04 105.95
N LEU A 31 30.01 5.87 106.32
CA LEU A 31 30.41 7.06 105.55
C LEU A 31 30.99 6.68 104.18
N GLU A 32 31.78 5.60 104.11
CA GLU A 32 32.25 5.04 102.84
C GLU A 32 31.09 4.52 101.97
N SER A 33 30.14 3.79 102.56
CA SER A 33 28.93 3.31 101.87
C SER A 33 28.06 4.45 101.35
N GLU A 34 27.86 5.52 102.13
CA GLU A 34 27.18 6.72 101.67
C GLU A 34 27.91 7.42 100.52
N SER A 35 29.24 7.48 100.58
CA SER A 35 30.08 8.06 99.52
C SER A 35 29.94 7.27 98.22
N VAL A 36 30.01 5.94 98.30
CA VAL A 36 29.81 5.03 97.17
C VAL A 36 28.38 5.14 96.63
N ASN A 37 27.36 5.22 97.49
CA ASN A 37 25.97 5.38 97.04
C ASN A 37 25.76 6.70 96.28
N LYS A 38 26.30 7.82 96.79
CA LYS A 38 26.28 9.13 96.10
C LYS A 38 27.00 9.05 94.74
N HIS A 39 28.08 8.28 94.64
CA HIS A 39 28.78 8.05 93.37
C HIS A 39 27.94 7.21 92.38
N ILE A 40 27.24 6.17 92.86
CA ILE A 40 26.32 5.36 92.04
C ILE A 40 25.14 6.20 91.53
N GLU A 41 24.56 7.05 92.39
CA GLU A 41 23.49 7.99 92.00
C GLU A 41 23.95 8.96 90.92
N SER A 42 25.14 9.55 91.08
CA SER A 42 25.75 10.42 90.06
C SER A 42 26.02 9.66 88.74
N MET A 43 26.57 8.44 88.81
CA MET A 43 26.83 7.62 87.62
C MET A 43 25.54 7.22 86.89
N ARG A 44 24.46 6.94 87.64
CA ARG A 44 23.12 6.69 87.09
C ARG A 44 22.57 7.93 86.39
N GLN A 45 22.67 9.11 87.00
CA GLN A 45 22.24 10.36 86.38
C GLN A 45 22.98 10.62 85.06
N PHE A 46 24.31 10.41 85.03
CA PHE A 46 25.07 10.52 83.78
C PHE A 46 24.62 9.51 82.71
N GLN A 47 24.23 8.29 83.09
CA GLN A 47 23.69 7.31 82.13
C GLN A 47 22.33 7.76 81.58
N ASP A 48 21.42 8.25 82.43
CA ASP A 48 20.12 8.77 82.02
C ASP A 48 20.28 9.98 81.06
N ASP A 49 21.19 10.92 81.36
CA ASP A 49 21.52 12.08 80.51
C ASP A 49 22.12 11.65 79.16
N ILE A 50 23.02 10.66 79.15
CA ILE A 50 23.60 10.08 77.93
C ILE A 50 22.51 9.43 77.07
N ASP A 51 21.58 8.68 77.68
CA ASP A 51 20.49 8.02 76.96
C ASP A 51 19.49 9.02 76.36
N ILE A 52 19.21 10.12 77.05
CA ILE A 52 18.41 11.24 76.52
C ILE A 52 19.13 11.90 75.33
N LEU A 53 20.43 12.17 75.46
CA LEU A 53 21.23 12.78 74.39
C LEU A 53 21.32 11.86 73.16
N ASN A 54 21.45 10.55 73.34
CA ASN A 54 21.49 9.56 72.26
C ASN A 54 20.16 9.50 71.49
N LYS A 55 19.02 9.56 72.21
CA LYS A 55 17.68 9.67 71.60
C LYS A 55 17.55 10.95 70.79
N LEU A 56 17.86 12.10 71.39
CA LEU A 56 17.78 13.41 70.72
C LEU A 56 18.68 13.51 69.49
N ALA A 57 19.89 12.92 69.54
CA ALA A 57 20.79 12.85 68.40
C ALA A 57 20.21 12.02 67.25
N ARG A 58 19.69 10.82 67.54
CA ARG A 58 19.00 9.97 66.56
C ARG A 58 17.79 10.67 65.97
N ASP A 59 16.92 11.24 66.80
CA ASP A 59 15.71 11.93 66.36
C ASP A 59 16.04 13.14 65.50
N ARG A 60 17.10 13.90 65.83
CA ARG A 60 17.58 15.00 64.98
C ARG A 60 18.04 14.50 63.60
N THR A 61 18.81 13.42 63.54
CA THR A 61 19.26 12.83 62.26
C THR A 61 18.09 12.25 61.45
N ASN A 62 17.13 11.59 62.11
CA ASN A 62 15.94 11.02 61.48
C ASN A 62 15.03 12.13 60.92
N ASN A 63 14.76 13.18 61.69
CA ASN A 63 13.97 14.32 61.21
C ASN A 63 14.67 15.06 60.05
N GLN A 64 16.00 15.18 60.09
CA GLN A 64 16.77 15.76 58.99
C GLN A 64 16.66 14.90 57.72
N LEU A 65 16.78 13.57 57.83
CA LEU A 65 16.58 12.63 56.73
C LEU A 65 15.15 12.68 56.18
N ILE A 66 14.13 12.70 57.05
CA ILE A 66 12.71 12.83 56.65
C ILE A 66 12.47 14.14 55.91
N THR A 67 13.08 15.25 56.35
CA THR A 67 12.98 16.56 55.68
C THR A 67 13.60 16.52 54.28
N ILE A 68 14.79 15.93 54.14
CA ILE A 68 15.46 15.73 52.84
C ILE A 68 14.59 14.87 51.91
N ILE A 69 14.09 13.72 52.39
CA ILE A 69 13.19 12.85 51.63
C ILE A 69 11.91 13.59 51.21
N HIS A 70 11.33 14.43 52.06
CA HIS A 70 10.17 15.25 51.72
C HIS A 70 10.46 16.33 50.67
N GLN A 71 11.69 16.84 50.61
CA GLN A 71 12.14 17.82 49.63
C GLN A 71 12.53 17.18 48.28
N GLU A 72 13.16 16.01 48.29
CA GLU A 72 13.61 15.31 47.07
C GLU A 72 12.46 14.58 46.37
N ASN A 73 11.51 14.01 47.11
CA ASN A 73 10.33 13.33 46.53
C ASN A 73 9.53 14.14 45.49
N PRO A 74 9.21 15.44 45.68
CA PRO A 74 8.56 16.23 44.65
C PRO A 74 9.48 16.50 43.45
N GLN A 75 10.79 16.72 43.64
CA GLN A 75 11.74 16.89 42.53
C GLN A 75 11.84 15.62 41.67
N ILE A 76 11.88 14.44 42.31
CA ILE A 76 11.85 13.14 41.61
C ILE A 76 10.57 12.99 40.79
N ARG A 77 9.41 13.40 41.33
CA ARG A 77 8.14 13.40 40.58
C ARG A 77 8.12 14.38 39.41
N GLU A 78 8.68 15.58 39.59
CA GLU A 78 8.80 16.60 38.54
C GLU A 78 9.69 16.09 37.39
N ILE A 79 10.87 15.55 37.70
CA ILE A 79 11.78 14.95 36.70
C ILE A 79 11.11 13.76 35.98
N GLN A 80 10.33 12.94 36.68
CA GLN A 80 9.56 11.84 36.07
C GLN A 80 8.41 12.34 35.17
N GLN A 81 7.78 13.46 35.52
CA GLN A 81 6.76 14.11 34.71
C GLN A 81 7.39 14.74 33.45
N GLU A 82 8.50 15.46 33.59
CA GLU A 82 9.27 16.04 32.47
C GLU A 82 9.73 14.93 31.51
N ASN A 83 10.31 13.84 32.02
CA ASN A 83 10.69 12.69 31.20
C ASN A 83 9.50 12.07 30.44
N ARG A 84 8.28 12.12 30.99
CA ARG A 84 7.07 11.67 30.29
C ARG A 84 6.66 12.63 29.18
N LEU A 85 6.74 13.94 29.43
CA LEU A 85 6.45 14.97 28.42
C LEU A 85 7.47 14.96 27.29
N LEU A 86 8.76 14.80 27.59
CA LEU A 86 9.82 14.69 26.60
C LEU A 86 9.67 13.44 25.71
N LYS A 87 9.22 12.31 26.27
CA LYS A 87 8.90 11.10 25.49
C LYS A 87 7.70 11.33 24.56
N ALA A 88 6.62 11.91 25.07
CA ALA A 88 5.45 12.24 24.23
C ALA A 88 5.81 13.22 23.11
N ALA A 89 6.61 14.26 23.39
CA ALA A 89 7.09 15.19 22.38
C ALA A 89 7.99 14.53 21.31
N LEU A 90 8.80 13.53 21.71
CA LEU A 90 9.63 12.75 20.78
C LEU A 90 8.77 11.84 19.89
N GLU A 91 7.75 11.19 20.45
CA GLU A 91 6.74 10.40 19.71
C GLU A 91 5.98 11.30 18.70
N ASP A 92 5.49 12.47 19.12
CA ASP A 92 4.86 13.45 18.24
C ASP A 92 5.79 13.94 17.12
N HIS A 93 7.07 14.19 17.42
CA HIS A 93 8.07 14.56 16.41
C HIS A 93 8.37 13.43 15.43
N GLN A 94 8.40 12.17 15.89
CA GLN A 94 8.52 11.01 15.01
C GLN A 94 7.33 10.91 14.06
N HIS A 95 6.10 11.02 14.57
CA HIS A 95 4.88 10.99 13.75
C HIS A 95 4.84 12.15 12.74
N ALA A 96 5.27 13.35 13.14
CA ALA A 96 5.39 14.48 12.22
C ALA A 96 6.40 14.20 11.08
N LEU A 97 7.55 13.62 11.40
CA LEU A 97 8.56 13.22 10.41
C LEU A 97 8.06 12.11 9.49
N GLU A 98 7.38 11.08 10.02
CA GLU A 98 6.76 10.00 9.24
C GLU A 98 5.73 10.55 8.25
N HIS A 99 4.89 11.50 8.67
CA HIS A 99 3.91 12.16 7.80
C HIS A 99 4.59 13.02 6.72
N ILE A 100 5.58 13.85 7.08
CA ILE A 100 6.36 14.66 6.12
C ILE A 100 7.05 13.77 5.09
N MET A 101 7.72 12.69 5.53
CA MET A 101 8.42 11.76 4.65
C MET A 101 7.47 10.98 3.74
N SER A 102 6.26 10.68 4.20
CA SER A 102 5.22 10.07 3.37
C SER A 102 4.73 11.03 2.29
N LYS A 103 4.40 12.28 2.65
CA LYS A 103 4.00 13.33 1.69
C LYS A 103 5.13 13.69 0.72
N TYR A 104 6.38 13.67 1.15
CA TYR A 104 7.54 13.87 0.29
C TYR A 104 7.67 12.76 -0.77
N ARG A 105 7.46 11.48 -0.38
CA ARG A 105 7.47 10.34 -1.31
C ARG A 105 6.31 10.43 -2.31
N GLU A 106 5.09 10.71 -1.86
CA GLU A 106 3.92 10.93 -2.72
C GLU A 106 4.18 12.04 -3.75
N HIS A 107 4.63 13.21 -3.30
CA HIS A 107 4.92 14.35 -4.17
C HIS A 107 6.05 14.04 -5.18
N THR A 108 7.09 13.34 -4.74
CA THR A 108 8.19 12.91 -5.62
C THR A 108 7.71 11.92 -6.67
N GLN A 109 6.88 10.93 -6.30
CA GLN A 109 6.27 10.00 -7.23
C GLN A 109 5.36 10.72 -8.25
N ALA A 110 4.50 11.63 -7.79
CA ALA A 110 3.63 12.43 -8.65
C ALA A 110 4.43 13.30 -9.64
N LYS A 111 5.55 13.89 -9.20
CA LYS A 111 6.46 14.66 -10.06
C LYS A 111 7.19 13.77 -11.06
N ILE A 112 7.64 12.57 -10.66
CA ILE A 112 8.25 11.59 -11.56
C ILE A 112 7.23 11.13 -12.62
N LEU A 113 5.98 10.86 -12.24
CA LEU A 113 4.91 10.48 -13.19
C LEU A 113 4.55 11.62 -14.15
N ASN A 114 4.52 12.88 -13.69
CA ASN A 114 4.32 14.03 -14.59
C ASN A 114 5.51 14.27 -15.54
N THR A 115 6.74 14.01 -15.08
CA THR A 115 7.96 14.21 -15.91
C THR A 115 8.16 13.05 -16.90
N LYS A 116 7.85 11.82 -16.47
CA LYS A 116 7.73 10.66 -17.36
C LYS A 116 6.40 10.74 -18.10
N VAL A 117 6.37 11.56 -19.16
CA VAL A 117 5.43 11.34 -20.27
C VAL A 117 5.45 9.84 -20.55
N ASN A 118 4.32 9.15 -20.32
CA ASN A 118 4.24 7.71 -20.50
C ASN A 118 4.53 7.42 -21.97
N PHE A 119 5.77 7.04 -22.31
CA PHE A 119 6.18 6.88 -23.70
C PHE A 119 5.29 5.85 -24.40
N VAL A 120 4.87 4.81 -23.69
CA VAL A 120 3.86 3.83 -24.13
C VAL A 120 2.52 4.51 -24.45
N GLU A 121 1.99 5.35 -23.57
CA GLU A 121 0.70 6.04 -23.80
C GLU A 121 0.79 7.07 -24.94
N ALA A 122 1.90 7.84 -25.01
CA ALA A 122 2.16 8.80 -26.08
C ALA A 122 2.32 8.09 -27.44
N PHE A 123 3.03 6.97 -27.48
CA PHE A 123 3.20 6.12 -28.66
C PHE A 123 1.89 5.45 -29.08
N THR A 124 1.11 4.91 -28.14
CA THR A 124 -0.23 4.36 -28.43
C THR A 124 -1.20 5.45 -28.92
N ARG A 125 -1.13 6.66 -28.36
CA ARG A 125 -1.93 7.81 -28.80
C ARG A 125 -1.53 8.22 -30.22
N HIS A 126 -0.23 8.33 -30.50
CA HIS A 126 0.30 8.64 -31.83
C HIS A 126 -0.11 7.59 -32.88
N HIS A 127 0.05 6.29 -32.59
CA HIS A 127 -0.41 5.23 -33.49
C HIS A 127 -1.92 5.29 -33.74
N ARG A 128 -2.73 5.47 -32.70
CA ARG A 128 -4.18 5.61 -32.86
C ARG A 128 -4.55 6.85 -33.70
N SER A 129 -3.84 7.97 -33.54
CA SER A 129 -4.02 9.16 -34.38
C SER A 129 -3.65 8.89 -35.84
N ALA A 130 -2.51 8.26 -36.10
CA ALA A 130 -2.07 7.92 -37.46
C ALA A 130 -3.02 6.92 -38.15
N ASP A 131 -3.56 5.94 -37.41
CA ASP A 131 -4.58 5.00 -37.93
C ASP A 131 -5.88 5.71 -38.29
N ILE A 132 -6.29 6.75 -37.52
CA ILE A 132 -7.46 7.58 -37.82
C ILE A 132 -7.20 8.42 -39.08
N GLU A 133 -6.06 9.12 -39.16
CA GLU A 133 -5.67 9.93 -40.33
C GLU A 133 -5.62 9.09 -41.61
N TRP A 134 -5.06 7.86 -41.55
CA TRP A 134 -5.02 6.96 -42.70
C TRP A 134 -6.42 6.51 -43.15
N ARG A 135 -7.34 6.25 -42.19
CA ARG A 135 -8.73 5.93 -42.49
C ARG A 135 -9.48 7.11 -43.11
N ASP A 136 -9.28 8.31 -42.59
CA ASP A 136 -9.91 9.53 -43.10
C ASP A 136 -9.40 9.86 -44.53
N GLU A 137 -8.11 9.67 -44.79
CA GLU A 137 -7.53 9.80 -46.14
C GLU A 137 -8.10 8.74 -47.12
N LEU A 138 -8.27 7.48 -46.68
CA LEU A 138 -8.91 6.45 -47.50
C LEU A 138 -10.38 6.78 -47.78
N ILE A 139 -11.12 7.29 -46.79
CA ILE A 139 -12.51 7.76 -46.95
C ILE A 139 -12.54 8.93 -47.96
N ARG A 140 -11.62 9.90 -47.84
CA ARG A 140 -11.51 11.04 -48.76
C ARG A 140 -11.24 10.58 -50.20
N GLN A 141 -10.36 9.61 -50.41
CA GLN A 141 -10.10 9.04 -51.74
C GLN A 141 -11.33 8.32 -52.31
N GLN A 142 -12.04 7.54 -51.49
CA GLN A 142 -13.29 6.89 -51.90
C GLN A 142 -14.37 7.93 -52.24
N THR A 143 -14.52 8.98 -51.44
CA THR A 143 -15.44 10.10 -51.71
C THR A 143 -15.12 10.81 -53.02
N ALA A 144 -13.84 11.10 -53.29
CA ALA A 144 -13.42 11.71 -54.55
C ALA A 144 -13.75 10.82 -55.76
N LYS A 145 -13.52 9.51 -55.66
CA LYS A 145 -13.89 8.54 -56.71
C LYS A 145 -15.42 8.46 -56.92
N ILE A 146 -16.20 8.51 -55.85
CA ILE A 146 -17.67 8.56 -55.93
C ILE A 146 -18.14 9.85 -56.60
N GLN A 147 -17.50 10.99 -56.31
CA GLN A 147 -17.79 12.28 -56.96
C GLN A 147 -17.45 12.24 -58.46
N GLU A 148 -16.31 11.66 -58.85
CA GLU A 148 -15.95 11.45 -60.25
C GLU A 148 -16.98 10.56 -60.96
N MET A 149 -17.32 9.41 -60.37
CA MET A 149 -18.34 8.51 -60.90
C MET A 149 -19.71 9.19 -61.03
N ALA A 150 -20.12 10.01 -60.05
CA ALA A 150 -21.36 10.77 -60.10
C ALA A 150 -21.35 11.82 -61.23
N ALA A 151 -20.23 12.51 -61.45
CA ALA A 151 -20.07 13.46 -62.54
C ALA A 151 -20.07 12.78 -63.92
N VAL A 152 -19.47 11.59 -64.05
CA VAL A 152 -19.54 10.78 -65.27
C VAL A 152 -20.98 10.31 -65.51
N MET A 153 -21.65 9.76 -64.49
CA MET A 153 -23.04 9.32 -64.57
C MET A 153 -23.97 10.47 -64.95
N GLN A 154 -23.77 11.68 -64.39
CA GLN A 154 -24.55 12.86 -64.75
C GLN A 154 -24.33 13.27 -66.21
N ARG A 155 -23.08 13.27 -66.70
CA ARG A 155 -22.80 13.58 -68.12
C ARG A 155 -23.37 12.54 -69.07
N VAL A 156 -23.30 11.25 -68.74
CA VAL A 156 -23.92 10.18 -69.53
C VAL A 156 -25.44 10.36 -69.56
N SER A 157 -26.08 10.58 -68.39
CA SER A 157 -27.52 10.84 -68.31
C SER A 157 -27.96 12.07 -69.13
N GLN A 158 -27.15 13.13 -69.18
CA GLN A 158 -27.42 14.31 -70.01
C GLN A 158 -27.37 14.00 -71.50
N LEU A 159 -26.37 13.22 -71.94
CA LEU A 159 -26.26 12.77 -73.34
C LEU A 159 -27.39 11.79 -73.71
N ASP A 160 -27.79 10.92 -72.79
CA ASP A 160 -28.93 10.01 -72.98
C ASP A 160 -30.26 10.80 -73.07
N GLU A 161 -30.45 11.84 -72.25
CA GLU A 161 -31.59 12.76 -72.37
C GLU A 161 -31.59 13.54 -73.69
N GLU A 162 -30.43 14.02 -74.15
CA GLU A 162 -30.29 14.70 -75.45
C GLU A 162 -30.59 13.78 -76.65
N THR A 163 -30.11 12.52 -76.62
CA THR A 163 -30.39 11.55 -77.68
C THR A 163 -31.85 11.12 -77.69
N LEU A 164 -32.45 10.84 -76.52
CA LEU A 164 -33.89 10.57 -76.39
C LEU A 164 -34.73 11.72 -76.95
N ASN A 165 -34.38 12.97 -76.65
CA ASN A 165 -35.08 14.14 -77.19
C ASN A 165 -34.98 14.24 -78.72
N GLN A 166 -33.81 13.93 -79.31
CA GLN A 166 -33.63 13.89 -80.77
C GLN A 166 -34.46 12.78 -81.42
N GLU A 167 -34.43 11.56 -80.85
CA GLU A 167 -35.26 10.44 -81.32
C GLU A 167 -36.76 10.76 -81.25
N GLN A 168 -37.21 11.39 -80.16
CA GLN A 168 -38.58 11.84 -79.97
C GLN A 168 -38.98 12.95 -80.97
N GLU A 169 -38.07 13.87 -81.32
CA GLU A 169 -38.32 14.88 -82.35
C GLU A 169 -38.44 14.25 -83.75
N VAL A 170 -37.55 13.31 -84.10
CA VAL A 170 -37.61 12.55 -85.36
C VAL A 170 -38.90 11.73 -85.45
N LEU A 171 -39.29 11.06 -84.36
CA LEU A 171 -40.54 10.33 -84.27
C LEU A 171 -41.75 11.24 -84.48
N SER A 172 -41.76 12.43 -83.85
CA SER A 172 -42.82 13.45 -84.02
C SER A 172 -42.91 13.96 -85.47
N LYS A 173 -41.77 14.24 -86.11
CA LYS A 173 -41.70 14.60 -87.54
C LYS A 173 -42.26 13.49 -88.42
N LEU A 174 -41.85 12.25 -88.21
CA LEU A 174 -42.32 11.12 -89.01
C LEU A 174 -43.82 10.83 -88.79
N ILE A 175 -44.34 11.00 -87.56
CA ILE A 175 -45.77 10.88 -87.26
C ILE A 175 -46.58 11.97 -87.97
N THR A 176 -46.12 13.22 -87.94
CA THR A 176 -46.81 14.34 -88.60
C THR A 176 -46.74 14.23 -90.12
N GLU A 177 -45.62 13.80 -90.68
CA GLU A 177 -45.49 13.47 -92.11
C GLU A 177 -46.40 12.30 -92.49
N ASN A 178 -46.41 11.18 -91.75
CA ASN A 178 -47.27 10.04 -92.05
C ASN A 178 -48.76 10.40 -91.96
N LYS A 179 -49.14 11.29 -91.04
CA LYS A 179 -50.49 11.86 -90.96
C LYS A 179 -50.79 12.71 -92.20
N GLY A 180 -49.90 13.62 -92.59
CA GLY A 180 -50.05 14.44 -93.79
C GLY A 180 -50.13 13.61 -95.08
N LEU A 181 -49.34 12.54 -95.21
CA LEU A 181 -49.40 11.60 -96.32
C LEU A 181 -50.72 10.82 -96.35
N ARG A 182 -51.27 10.44 -95.20
CA ARG A 182 -52.61 9.82 -95.10
C ARG A 182 -53.72 10.80 -95.47
N GLU A 183 -53.64 12.06 -95.03
CA GLU A 183 -54.58 13.12 -95.39
C GLU A 183 -54.52 13.43 -96.90
N LEU A 184 -53.32 13.50 -97.48
CA LEU A 184 -53.13 13.70 -98.91
C LEU A 184 -53.62 12.49 -99.73
N LEU A 185 -53.40 11.27 -99.24
CA LEU A 185 -53.96 10.05 -99.82
C LEU A 185 -55.50 10.05 -99.73
N GLU A 186 -56.09 10.49 -98.61
CA GLU A 186 -57.54 10.62 -98.47
C GLU A 186 -58.09 11.66 -99.46
N ILE A 187 -57.50 12.85 -99.54
CA ILE A 187 -57.88 13.88 -100.52
C ILE A 187 -57.77 13.35 -101.95
N SER A 188 -56.69 12.62 -102.28
CA SER A 188 -56.51 11.97 -103.57
C SER A 188 -57.60 10.92 -103.85
N CYS A 189 -57.98 10.12 -102.85
CA CYS A 189 -59.09 9.16 -102.95
C CYS A 189 -60.48 9.82 -103.09
N LYS A 190 -60.66 11.04 -102.55
CA LYS A 190 -61.94 11.77 -102.56
C LYS A 190 -62.12 12.67 -103.78
N TYR A 191 -61.03 13.20 -104.35
CA TYR A 191 -61.05 14.25 -105.38
C TYR A 191 -60.13 13.99 -106.60
N GLY A 192 -59.37 12.90 -106.62
CA GLY A 192 -58.50 12.54 -107.75
C GLY A 192 -59.26 12.03 -108.97
N SER A 193 -58.85 12.47 -110.17
CA SER A 193 -59.41 12.01 -111.45
C SER A 193 -58.92 10.60 -111.79
N GLY A 194 -59.59 9.59 -111.24
CA GLY A 194 -59.26 8.18 -111.42
C GLY A 194 -59.55 7.38 -110.17
N GLY A 195 -60.81 7.03 -109.96
CA GLY A 195 -61.27 6.19 -108.84
C GLY A 195 -60.84 4.73 -108.96
N GLN A 196 -59.53 4.48 -109.06
CA GLN A 196 -58.95 3.15 -109.12
C GLN A 196 -58.47 2.77 -107.73
N LYS A 197 -59.29 1.97 -107.04
CA LYS A 197 -58.96 1.32 -105.77
C LYS A 197 -57.63 0.60 -105.93
N MET A 198 -56.54 1.16 -105.38
CA MET A 198 -55.24 0.50 -105.34
C MET A 198 -55.40 -0.81 -104.58
N LEU A 199 -55.41 -1.91 -105.33
CA LEU A 199 -55.28 -3.25 -104.81
C LEU A 199 -53.87 -3.34 -104.24
N VAL A 200 -53.78 -3.17 -102.91
CA VAL A 200 -52.61 -3.59 -102.16
C VAL A 200 -52.56 -5.10 -102.32
N ASP A 201 -51.52 -5.56 -103.03
CA ASP A 201 -51.20 -6.96 -103.12
C ASP A 201 -50.76 -7.38 -101.71
N ASP A 202 -51.58 -8.21 -101.03
CA ASP A 202 -51.33 -8.69 -99.67
C ASP A 202 -50.17 -9.69 -99.66
N LYS A 203 -48.97 -9.17 -99.94
CA LYS A 203 -47.70 -9.79 -99.57
C LYS A 203 -47.61 -9.75 -98.06
N ALA A 204 -48.25 -10.72 -97.42
CA ALA A 204 -48.16 -10.94 -95.99
C ALA A 204 -46.68 -10.96 -95.60
N THR A 205 -46.24 -9.91 -94.91
CA THR A 205 -44.88 -9.83 -94.38
C THR A 205 -44.74 -10.96 -93.39
N GLN A 206 -44.05 -12.02 -93.81
CA GLN A 206 -43.80 -13.23 -93.02
C GLN A 206 -42.83 -12.88 -91.90
N THR A 207 -43.36 -12.22 -90.88
CA THR A 207 -42.72 -12.02 -89.58
C THR A 207 -42.90 -13.34 -88.85
N ASP A 208 -41.96 -14.26 -89.04
CA ASP A 208 -42.02 -15.62 -88.48
C ASP A 208 -42.13 -15.55 -86.94
N SER A 209 -43.35 -15.80 -86.44
CA SER A 209 -43.66 -15.83 -85.00
C SER A 209 -42.78 -16.83 -84.23
N TYR A 210 -42.23 -17.82 -84.94
CA TYR A 210 -41.34 -18.86 -84.44
C TYR A 210 -39.97 -18.33 -83.97
N LEU A 211 -39.49 -17.22 -84.53
CA LEU A 211 -38.20 -16.63 -84.14
C LEU A 211 -38.33 -15.84 -82.81
N LEU A 212 -39.50 -15.23 -82.59
CA LEU A 212 -39.80 -14.50 -81.35
C LEU A 212 -39.94 -15.46 -80.15
N ASP A 213 -40.59 -16.61 -80.35
CA ASP A 213 -40.81 -17.61 -79.31
C ASP A 213 -39.48 -18.22 -78.81
N GLY A 214 -38.57 -18.57 -79.74
CA GLY A 214 -37.22 -19.04 -79.39
C GLY A 214 -36.36 -18.00 -78.68
N LEU A 215 -36.54 -16.71 -78.97
CA LEU A 215 -35.84 -15.63 -78.26
C LEU A 215 -36.38 -15.45 -76.83
N ILE A 216 -37.70 -15.60 -76.64
CA ILE A 216 -38.36 -15.56 -75.33
C ILE A 216 -37.93 -16.77 -74.48
N GLU A 217 -37.92 -17.98 -75.05
CA GLU A 217 -37.47 -19.19 -74.36
C GLU A 217 -35.97 -19.11 -73.98
N ALA A 218 -35.12 -18.58 -74.86
CA ALA A 218 -33.71 -18.32 -74.54
C ALA A 218 -33.55 -17.29 -73.42
N ALA A 219 -34.32 -16.19 -73.42
CA ALA A 219 -34.26 -15.16 -72.38
C ALA A 219 -34.78 -15.68 -71.02
N VAL A 220 -35.84 -16.48 -71.01
CA VAL A 220 -36.36 -17.15 -69.80
C VAL A 220 -35.33 -18.15 -69.27
N THR A 221 -34.69 -18.94 -70.14
CA THR A 221 -33.65 -19.90 -69.76
C THR A 221 -32.40 -19.20 -69.21
N ALA A 222 -31.96 -18.09 -69.81
CA ALA A 222 -30.86 -17.28 -69.29
C ALA A 222 -31.16 -16.71 -67.89
N ARG A 223 -32.39 -16.23 -67.67
CA ARG A 223 -32.84 -15.72 -66.37
C ARG A 223 -32.97 -16.82 -65.31
N ALA A 224 -33.38 -18.02 -65.70
CA ALA A 224 -33.43 -19.19 -64.82
C ALA A 224 -32.02 -19.69 -64.42
N ASN A 225 -31.06 -19.67 -65.36
CA ASN A 225 -29.67 -20.05 -65.10
C ASN A 225 -28.96 -19.04 -64.17
N LEU A 226 -29.27 -17.75 -64.26
CA LEU A 226 -28.74 -16.74 -63.33
C LEU A 226 -29.29 -16.92 -61.89
N ALA A 227 -30.40 -17.63 -61.71
CA ALA A 227 -31.02 -17.92 -60.42
C ALA A 227 -30.61 -19.29 -59.83
N LYS A 228 -29.74 -20.08 -60.50
CA LYS A 228 -29.43 -21.45 -60.06
C LYS A 228 -27.99 -21.92 -60.29
N VAL A 229 -27.03 -21.23 -59.67
CA VAL A 229 -25.76 -21.84 -59.24
C VAL A 229 -25.58 -21.61 -57.73
N PRO A 230 -25.36 -22.67 -56.93
CA PRO A 230 -25.20 -22.57 -55.48
C PRO A 230 -23.80 -22.09 -55.06
N ALA A 231 -23.65 -21.81 -53.77
CA ALA A 231 -22.37 -21.50 -53.15
C ALA A 231 -21.40 -22.71 -53.13
N ALA A 232 -20.09 -22.39 -53.01
CA ALA A 232 -18.97 -23.28 -52.65
C ALA A 232 -18.44 -24.20 -53.79
N VAL A 233 -17.13 -24.52 -53.95
CA VAL A 233 -15.92 -24.18 -53.15
C VAL A 233 -14.60 -24.52 -53.90
N ALA A 234 -13.48 -23.86 -53.51
CA ALA A 234 -12.06 -24.23 -53.74
C ALA A 234 -11.53 -24.33 -55.20
N THR A 235 -10.22 -24.31 -55.51
CA THR A 235 -8.95 -24.46 -54.73
C THR A 235 -7.90 -23.55 -55.43
N GLU A 236 -6.72 -23.14 -54.93
CA GLU A 236 -5.77 -23.63 -53.90
C GLU A 236 -5.23 -22.48 -53.00
N GLY A 237 -4.51 -22.74 -51.89
CA GLY A 237 -4.20 -24.04 -51.26
C GLY A 237 -3.53 -23.94 -49.88
N THR A 238 -3.36 -25.12 -49.25
CA THR A 238 -2.60 -25.44 -48.01
C THR A 238 -3.20 -24.97 -46.66
N SER A 239 -3.50 -25.84 -45.65
CA SER A 239 -3.74 -27.30 -45.63
C SER A 239 -4.44 -27.74 -44.32
N SER A 240 -5.18 -28.86 -44.39
CA SER A 240 -5.56 -29.80 -43.31
C SER A 240 -6.25 -29.32 -42.01
N LYS A 241 -7.51 -29.75 -41.77
CA LYS A 241 -7.87 -30.96 -40.98
C LYS A 241 -9.38 -31.18 -40.91
N GLN A 242 -9.80 -32.41 -40.55
CA GLN A 242 -11.18 -32.88 -40.64
C GLN A 242 -11.79 -33.24 -39.27
N GLN A 243 -12.96 -32.63 -38.99
CA GLN A 243 -14.18 -33.16 -38.36
C GLN A 243 -14.16 -34.13 -37.14
N GLN A 244 -14.99 -33.76 -36.16
CA GLN A 244 -16.06 -34.56 -35.51
C GLN A 244 -15.96 -34.95 -34.00
N THR A 245 -17.03 -34.58 -33.27
CA THR A 245 -17.63 -35.18 -32.05
C THR A 245 -16.89 -35.26 -30.69
N THR A 246 -17.44 -34.48 -29.75
CA THR A 246 -17.87 -34.82 -28.37
C THR A 246 -16.92 -35.42 -27.32
N SER A 247 -16.79 -34.66 -26.22
CA SER A 247 -16.81 -35.07 -24.80
C SER A 247 -15.71 -35.95 -24.19
N SER A 248 -14.88 -35.30 -23.35
CA SER A 248 -14.43 -35.68 -21.99
C SER A 248 -13.53 -36.90 -21.73
N SER A 249 -12.73 -36.75 -20.65
CA SER A 249 -11.87 -37.76 -20.00
C SER A 249 -10.64 -38.22 -20.81
N GLU A 250 -9.50 -38.60 -20.24
CA GLU A 250 -8.97 -38.53 -18.86
C GLU A 250 -7.46 -38.87 -18.90
N ASN A 251 -6.69 -38.45 -17.86
CA ASN A 251 -5.44 -39.12 -17.40
C ASN A 251 -4.22 -39.15 -18.38
N HIS A 252 -2.96 -39.24 -17.94
CA HIS A 252 -2.34 -39.15 -16.61
C HIS A 252 -0.83 -38.83 -16.76
N SER A 253 -0.27 -38.09 -15.79
CA SER A 253 1.13 -38.24 -15.29
C SER A 253 2.28 -37.79 -16.26
N SER A 254 3.48 -37.39 -15.81
CA SER A 254 4.12 -37.55 -14.48
C SER A 254 5.21 -36.49 -14.21
N THR A 255 5.43 -36.16 -12.92
CA THR A 255 6.73 -35.85 -12.23
C THR A 255 7.60 -34.68 -12.79
N THR A 256 8.14 -33.74 -12.01
CA THR A 256 8.68 -33.77 -10.63
C THR A 256 8.23 -32.54 -9.80
N THR A 257 7.91 -32.58 -8.49
CA THR A 257 8.81 -32.76 -7.30
C THR A 257 10.09 -31.89 -7.36
N THR A 258 10.54 -31.15 -6.34
CA THR A 258 10.43 -31.27 -4.86
C THR A 258 10.61 -29.90 -4.11
N THR A 259 10.05 -29.80 -2.88
CA THR A 259 10.61 -29.18 -1.63
C THR A 259 10.97 -27.68 -1.55
N ASN A 260 10.45 -26.91 -0.57
CA ASN A 260 10.97 -26.64 0.82
C ASN A 260 12.32 -25.85 0.84
N ASP A 261 12.68 -25.00 1.81
CA ASP A 261 11.98 -24.44 2.98
C ASP A 261 12.65 -23.10 3.42
N GLU A 262 12.05 -22.51 4.45
CA GLU A 262 12.55 -21.49 5.40
C GLU A 262 14.05 -21.06 5.49
N SER A 263 14.20 -19.75 5.79
CA SER A 263 15.09 -19.16 6.81
C SER A 263 16.54 -18.69 6.54
N GLU A 264 16.78 -17.51 7.12
CA GLU A 264 18.00 -16.95 7.71
C GLU A 264 19.29 -16.67 6.91
N SER A 265 19.59 -15.35 6.84
CA SER A 265 20.79 -14.71 7.42
C SER A 265 21.96 -14.20 6.53
N THR A 266 22.36 -12.98 6.91
CA THR A 266 23.73 -12.39 6.91
C THR A 266 24.40 -11.78 5.67
N LEU A 267 24.75 -10.49 5.86
CA LEU A 267 25.92 -9.73 5.37
C LEU A 267 25.98 -9.30 3.90
N ILE A 268 26.12 -7.98 3.68
CA ILE A 268 27.43 -7.35 3.35
C ILE A 268 27.40 -5.84 3.65
N SER A 269 28.57 -5.31 4.00
CA SER A 269 28.86 -3.97 4.49
C SER A 269 28.87 -2.86 3.42
N LYS A 270 28.57 -1.61 3.83
CA LYS A 270 29.55 -0.51 3.77
C LYS A 270 29.11 0.77 4.51
N SER A 271 29.96 1.24 5.41
CA SER A 271 29.95 2.61 5.95
C SER A 271 31.30 3.26 5.65
N PRO A 272 31.36 4.56 5.31
CA PRO A 272 32.57 5.35 5.46
C PRO A 272 32.58 6.09 6.80
N SER A 273 33.71 6.00 7.51
CA SER A 273 34.00 6.75 8.73
C SER A 273 34.32 8.22 8.45
N VAL A 274 33.88 9.12 9.33
CA VAL A 274 34.51 10.43 9.51
C VAL A 274 34.94 10.57 10.97
N SER A 275 36.23 10.79 11.18
CA SER A 275 36.82 10.98 12.49
C SER A 275 36.76 12.46 12.91
N SER A 276 36.46 12.72 14.18
CA SER A 276 36.91 13.92 14.87
C SER A 276 37.41 13.56 16.27
N ASN A 277 38.58 14.10 16.63
CA ASN A 277 39.30 13.81 17.86
C ASN A 277 39.05 14.90 18.92
N GLY A 278 39.13 14.50 20.20
CA GLY A 278 39.30 15.39 21.34
C GLY A 278 38.04 15.56 22.21
N LEU A 279 38.11 15.61 23.54
CA LEU A 279 39.28 15.62 24.44
C LEU A 279 38.98 14.82 25.72
N ALA A 280 40.02 14.52 26.51
CA ALA A 280 39.96 13.55 27.61
C ALA A 280 39.38 14.10 28.93
N ALA A 281 38.76 13.21 29.71
CA ALA A 281 38.71 13.28 31.18
C ALA A 281 38.79 11.86 31.77
N THR A 282 39.70 11.65 32.72
CA THR A 282 40.10 10.35 33.25
C THR A 282 39.26 9.88 34.43
N THR A 283 38.91 8.58 34.47
CA THR A 283 38.47 7.86 35.68
C THR A 283 39.32 6.59 35.86
N PRO A 284 39.87 6.34 37.07
CA PRO A 284 40.60 5.09 37.35
C PRO A 284 39.66 4.00 37.89
N ALA A 285 39.85 2.77 37.44
CA ALA A 285 39.18 1.59 37.98
C ALA A 285 39.96 0.99 39.17
N PRO A 286 39.29 0.33 40.14
CA PRO A 286 39.95 -0.51 41.15
C PRO A 286 39.92 -2.00 40.74
N ALA A 287 41.04 -2.70 40.91
CA ALA A 287 41.10 -4.16 40.79
C ALA A 287 42.21 -4.78 41.66
N ALA A 288 41.96 -6.02 42.07
CA ALA A 288 42.86 -6.99 42.74
C ALA A 288 43.09 -6.87 44.27
N ALA A 289 43.05 -8.04 44.92
CA ALA A 289 43.20 -8.28 46.36
C ALA A 289 44.65 -8.63 46.75
N PRO A 290 44.94 -9.10 47.99
CA PRO A 290 44.95 -10.56 48.21
C PRO A 290 44.42 -11.04 49.59
N THR A 291 44.65 -12.32 49.89
CA THR A 291 43.94 -13.20 50.85
C THR A 291 44.80 -13.71 52.04
N ALA A 292 44.18 -14.56 52.90
CA ALA A 292 44.72 -15.35 54.04
C ALA A 292 44.80 -14.60 55.40
N ALA A 293 44.65 -15.22 56.59
CA ALA A 293 44.54 -16.64 57.01
C ALA A 293 43.61 -16.77 58.27
N THR A 294 42.69 -17.74 58.39
CA THR A 294 42.82 -19.10 58.98
C THR A 294 42.78 -19.23 60.52
N SER A 295 41.64 -19.70 61.08
CA SER A 295 41.49 -20.69 62.19
C SER A 295 39.99 -20.78 62.60
N THR A 296 39.25 -21.90 62.49
CA THR A 296 39.23 -23.18 63.26
C THR A 296 38.94 -23.03 64.76
N THR A 297 38.00 -23.72 65.44
CA THR A 297 36.83 -24.59 65.07
C THR A 297 35.83 -24.61 66.29
N PRO A 298 35.12 -25.68 66.77
CA PRO A 298 33.70 -25.52 67.13
C PRO A 298 33.32 -25.92 68.58
N SER A 299 32.05 -25.77 68.97
CA SER A 299 31.44 -26.61 70.02
C SER A 299 29.91 -26.68 69.92
N SER A 300 29.39 -27.88 70.19
CA SER A 300 27.97 -28.24 70.14
C SER A 300 27.46 -28.64 71.53
N SER A 301 26.29 -28.12 71.92
CA SER A 301 25.39 -28.67 72.96
C SER A 301 24.10 -27.85 72.86
N THR A 302 22.93 -28.37 72.49
CA THR A 302 22.17 -29.46 73.12
C THR A 302 21.91 -29.19 74.59
N SER A 303 20.82 -28.47 74.87
CA SER A 303 19.90 -28.75 75.97
C SER A 303 18.55 -28.07 75.74
#